data_AF-A0A4S8LLA2-F1
#
_entry.id   AF-A0A4S8LLA2-F1
#
_cell.length_a   1.000
_cell.length_b   1.000
_cell.length_c   1.000
_cell.angle_alpha   90.00
_cell.angle_beta   90.00
_cell.angle_gamma   90.00
#
_symmetry.space_group_name_H-M   'P 1'
#
loop_
_entity.id
_entity.type
_entity.pdbx_description
1 polymer ?
#
loop_
_entity_poly.entity_id
_entity_poly.type
_entity_poly.pdbx_seq_one_letter_code
_entity_poly.pdbx_strand_id
1 'polypeptide(L)'
;YQLSGITMDNASVNDTTMTEFEDELEMMDIEFDHTRNRISSTVSNALRNGAINKIRTAIRQIRLSSLRRERFSQLVQENNGNRLQLLRDVDTRWSSTHMMLERALHLREVIQRFLSDVNFQLQEYSLSSVEWKAVDQLSQVLEVPHAFQQLLSAEKTPTLCDVIPSFEEMIHLWQDMKTRLPDMRTIIDAGIRKLEEYRNKMVDVPAYTLAMIIHPEMKLNWFYQH
;
A
#
# COMPACT_ATOMS: atom_id res chain seq x y z
N TYR A 1 3.76 -47.07 -5.05
CA TYR A 1 2.86 -46.09 -4.42
C TYR A 1 3.02 -44.77 -5.14
N GLN A 2 2.02 -44.43 -5.94
CA GLN A 2 1.91 -43.20 -6.72
C GLN A 2 1.20 -42.18 -5.82
N LEU A 3 1.91 -41.15 -5.36
CA LEU A 3 1.26 -40.01 -4.71
C LEU A 3 0.72 -39.11 -5.82
N SER A 4 -0.57 -39.32 -6.09
CA SER A 4 -1.40 -38.49 -6.96
C SER A 4 -1.32 -37.03 -6.54
N GLY A 5 -1.22 -36.16 -7.54
CA GLY A 5 -1.07 -34.73 -7.39
C GLY A 5 -2.13 -34.11 -6.48
N ILE A 6 -1.64 -33.48 -5.43
CA ILE A 6 -2.28 -32.32 -4.81
C ILE A 6 -1.37 -31.15 -5.21
N THR A 7 -1.57 -30.61 -6.40
CA THR A 7 -1.17 -29.22 -6.66
C THR A 7 -2.15 -28.36 -5.88
N MET A 8 -1.85 -28.15 -4.59
CA MET A 8 -2.37 -27.01 -3.86
C MET A 8 -1.82 -25.78 -4.58
N ASP A 9 -2.74 -25.00 -5.12
CA ASP A 9 -2.53 -23.66 -5.61
C ASP A 9 -1.98 -22.78 -4.47
N ASN A 10 -0.68 -22.85 -4.22
CA ASN A 10 0.02 -22.02 -3.22
C ASN A 10 -0.25 -20.52 -3.40
N ALA A 11 -0.58 -20.07 -4.61
CA ALA A 11 -1.03 -18.69 -4.84
C ALA A 11 -2.32 -18.36 -4.08
N SER A 12 -3.27 -19.30 -4.01
CA SER A 12 -4.51 -19.11 -3.25
C SER A 12 -4.23 -19.13 -1.75
N VAL A 13 -3.31 -19.98 -1.27
CA VAL A 13 -2.92 -20.04 0.14
C VAL A 13 -2.19 -18.76 0.55
N ASN A 14 -1.25 -18.26 -0.27
CA ASN A 14 -0.53 -17.01 -0.02
C ASN A 14 -1.46 -15.80 -0.07
N ASP A 15 -2.37 -15.74 -1.06
CA ASP A 15 -3.40 -14.70 -1.12
C ASP A 15 -4.37 -14.82 0.06
N THR A 16 -4.68 -16.03 0.53
CA THR A 16 -5.53 -16.25 1.73
C THR A 16 -4.79 -15.84 3.00
N THR A 17 -3.52 -16.19 3.19
CA THR A 17 -2.74 -15.77 4.36
C THR A 17 -2.46 -14.27 4.38
N MET A 18 -2.30 -13.64 3.21
CA MET A 18 -2.15 -12.18 3.11
C MET A 18 -3.49 -11.47 3.28
N THR A 19 -4.59 -12.04 2.81
CA THR A 19 -5.94 -11.53 3.09
C THR A 19 -6.29 -11.73 4.56
N GLU A 20 -5.96 -12.86 5.16
CA GLU A 20 -6.12 -13.12 6.60
C GLU A 20 -5.20 -12.23 7.44
N PHE A 21 -3.99 -11.92 6.96
CA PHE A 21 -3.13 -10.91 7.57
C PHE A 21 -3.75 -9.52 7.48
N GLU A 22 -4.23 -9.10 6.30
CA GLU A 22 -4.96 -7.84 6.11
C GLU A 22 -6.25 -7.78 6.97
N ASP A 23 -6.98 -8.89 7.10
CA ASP A 23 -8.23 -9.03 7.86
C ASP A 23 -7.99 -9.14 9.39
N GLU A 24 -6.91 -9.79 9.84
CA GLU A 24 -6.49 -9.80 11.26
C GLU A 24 -6.02 -8.41 11.68
N LEU A 25 -5.35 -7.71 10.77
CA LEU A 25 -5.03 -6.31 10.96
C LEU A 25 -6.33 -5.48 11.08
N GLU A 26 -7.34 -5.75 10.26
CA GLU A 26 -8.67 -5.11 10.34
C GLU A 26 -9.42 -5.44 11.65
N MET A 27 -9.48 -6.70 12.08
CA MET A 27 -10.17 -7.14 13.31
C MET A 27 -9.53 -6.63 14.59
N MET A 28 -8.26 -6.21 14.56
CA MET A 28 -7.53 -5.67 15.70
C MET A 28 -7.68 -4.17 15.90
N ASP A 29 -8.69 -3.55 15.28
CA ASP A 29 -8.96 -2.09 15.32
C ASP A 29 -7.76 -1.26 14.84
N ILE A 30 -7.06 -1.78 13.82
CA ILE A 30 -6.04 -1.04 13.10
C ILE A 30 -6.74 -0.27 11.99
N GLU A 31 -7.60 0.66 12.40
CA GLU A 31 -7.85 1.80 11.55
C GLU A 31 -6.48 2.43 11.26
N PHE A 32 -6.21 2.70 9.98
CA PHE A 32 -5.23 3.69 9.60
C PHE A 32 -5.74 5.04 10.13
N ASP A 33 -5.67 5.25 11.45
CA ASP A 33 -6.18 6.42 12.15
C ASP A 33 -5.23 7.59 11.85
N HIS A 34 -5.47 8.17 10.68
CA HIS A 34 -4.90 9.42 10.20
C HIS A 34 -5.24 10.61 11.11
N THR A 35 -6.12 10.44 12.11
CA THR A 35 -6.61 11.52 12.97
C THR A 35 -5.88 11.64 14.30
N ARG A 36 -5.18 10.60 14.80
CA ARG A 36 -4.58 10.62 16.14
C ARG A 36 -3.10 10.21 16.21
N ASN A 37 -2.20 11.12 15.81
CA ASN A 37 -0.85 11.17 16.40
C ASN A 37 -0.23 12.58 16.36
N ARG A 38 -0.30 13.30 17.49
CA ARG A 38 0.20 14.68 17.65
C ARG A 38 1.73 14.73 17.53
N ILE A 39 2.24 15.45 16.52
CA ILE A 39 3.35 16.45 16.53
C ILE A 39 3.60 16.93 15.07
N SER A 40 4.04 18.19 14.94
CA SER A 40 3.94 19.11 13.80
C SER A 40 4.92 18.89 12.63
N SER A 41 4.39 18.69 11.41
CA SER A 41 5.00 19.13 10.14
C SER A 41 3.93 19.47 9.09
N THR A 42 4.22 20.37 8.14
CA THR A 42 3.26 20.89 7.15
C THR A 42 2.65 19.80 6.26
N VAL A 43 3.40 18.75 5.96
CA VAL A 43 2.94 17.60 5.17
C VAL A 43 2.12 16.63 6.04
N SER A 44 2.49 16.44 7.30
CA SER A 44 1.65 15.69 8.25
C SER A 44 0.28 16.34 8.41
N ASN A 45 0.20 17.68 8.34
CA ASN A 45 -1.07 18.41 8.26
C ASN A 45 -1.80 18.21 6.93
N ALA A 46 -1.12 18.12 5.78
CA ALA A 46 -1.76 17.86 4.48
C ALA A 46 -2.35 16.44 4.38
N LEU A 47 -1.66 15.44 4.95
CA LEU A 47 -2.19 14.09 5.11
C LEU A 47 -3.35 14.06 6.12
N ARG A 48 -3.23 14.76 7.26
CA ARG A 48 -4.34 14.97 8.22
C ARG A 48 -5.54 15.69 7.60
N ASN A 49 -5.31 16.61 6.66
CA ASN A 49 -6.35 17.42 6.00
C ASN A 49 -7.03 16.71 4.83
N GLY A 50 -6.83 15.40 4.65
CA GLY A 50 -7.63 14.61 3.73
C GLY A 50 -7.18 14.68 2.28
N ALA A 51 -5.88 14.84 1.99
CA ALA A 51 -5.36 14.76 0.61
C ALA A 51 -5.78 13.45 -0.10
N ILE A 52 -5.74 12.31 0.62
CA ILE A 52 -6.25 11.02 0.10
C ILE A 52 -7.74 11.12 -0.20
N ASN A 53 -8.53 11.66 0.73
CA ASN A 53 -9.97 11.83 0.55
C ASN A 53 -10.30 12.79 -0.59
N LYS A 54 -9.49 13.81 -0.84
CA LYS A 54 -9.59 14.69 -2.00
C LYS A 54 -9.29 13.95 -3.29
N ILE A 55 -8.24 13.11 -3.34
CA ILE A 55 -7.98 12.23 -4.50
C ILE A 55 -9.17 11.29 -4.73
N ARG A 56 -9.64 10.57 -3.70
CA ARG A 56 -10.81 9.69 -3.79
C ARG A 56 -12.03 10.43 -4.31
N THR A 57 -12.26 11.64 -3.81
CA THR A 57 -13.40 12.48 -4.22
C THR A 57 -13.25 12.97 -5.66
N ALA A 58 -12.07 13.44 -6.06
CA ALA A 58 -11.78 13.83 -7.44
C ALA A 58 -12.00 12.65 -8.40
N ILE A 59 -11.47 11.47 -8.09
CA ILE A 59 -11.68 10.24 -8.86
C ILE A 59 -13.16 9.90 -8.95
N ARG A 60 -13.89 9.96 -7.84
CA ARG A 60 -15.35 9.72 -7.80
C ARG A 60 -16.09 10.71 -8.71
N GLN A 61 -15.75 11.99 -8.65
CA GLN A 61 -16.40 13.03 -9.45
C GLN A 61 -16.12 12.89 -10.95
N ILE A 62 -14.87 12.57 -11.32
CA ILE A 62 -14.47 12.28 -12.71
C ILE A 62 -15.24 11.08 -13.25
N ARG A 63 -15.45 10.06 -12.42
CA ARG A 63 -16.12 8.81 -12.82
C ARG A 63 -17.64 8.86 -12.74
N LEU A 64 -18.23 9.95 -12.22
CA LEU A 64 -19.64 10.05 -11.87
C LEU A 64 -20.60 9.89 -13.06
N SER A 65 -20.24 10.40 -14.24
CA SER A 65 -21.09 10.34 -15.45
C SER A 65 -20.33 9.79 -16.66
N SER A 66 -21.05 9.31 -17.68
CA SER A 66 -20.46 8.90 -18.95
C SER A 66 -19.72 10.05 -19.63
N LEU A 67 -20.35 11.24 -19.67
CA LEU A 67 -19.77 12.44 -20.27
C LEU A 67 -18.44 12.83 -19.62
N ARG A 68 -18.36 12.83 -18.28
CA ARG A 68 -17.12 13.14 -17.55
C ARG A 68 -16.02 12.12 -17.81
N ARG A 69 -16.37 10.82 -17.83
CA ARG A 69 -15.42 9.75 -18.16
C ARG A 69 -14.89 9.85 -19.58
N GLU A 70 -15.75 10.16 -20.54
CA GLU A 70 -15.37 10.35 -21.94
C GLU A 70 -14.44 11.55 -22.09
N ARG A 71 -14.82 12.69 -21.49
CA ARG A 71 -13.99 13.89 -21.50
C ARG A 71 -12.63 13.68 -20.84
N PHE A 72 -12.60 13.01 -19.69
CA PHE A 72 -11.34 12.64 -19.04
C PHE A 72 -10.49 11.72 -19.93
N SER A 73 -11.10 10.70 -20.54
CA SER A 73 -10.41 9.77 -21.46
C SER A 73 -9.80 10.49 -22.67
N GLN A 74 -10.50 11.49 -23.23
CA GLN A 74 -9.95 12.36 -24.29
C GLN A 74 -8.71 13.12 -23.80
N LEU A 75 -8.77 13.72 -22.62
CA LEU A 75 -7.62 14.43 -22.05
C LEU A 75 -6.43 13.51 -21.77
N VAL A 76 -6.67 12.27 -21.29
CA VAL A 76 -5.60 11.26 -21.12
C VAL A 76 -5.00 10.90 -22.49
N GLN A 77 -5.83 10.69 -23.51
CA GLN A 77 -5.34 10.38 -24.85
C GLN A 77 -4.51 11.51 -25.46
N GLU A 78 -4.92 12.76 -25.26
CA GLU A 78 -4.18 13.96 -25.70
C GLU A 78 -2.81 14.07 -25.01
N ASN A 79 -2.75 13.79 -23.70
CA ASN A 79 -1.58 14.07 -22.88
C ASN A 79 -0.60 12.88 -22.79
N ASN A 80 -1.11 11.65 -22.69
CA ASN A 80 -0.31 10.45 -22.41
C ASN A 80 -0.26 9.48 -23.60
N GLY A 81 -1.02 9.74 -24.67
CA GLY A 81 -1.08 8.88 -25.86
C GLY A 81 -1.77 7.53 -25.64
N ASN A 82 -2.25 7.24 -24.43
CA ASN A 82 -2.90 5.99 -24.05
C ASN A 82 -4.29 6.24 -23.44
N ARG A 83 -5.05 5.16 -23.20
CA ARG A 83 -6.38 5.21 -22.58
C ARG A 83 -6.35 4.74 -21.12
N LEU A 84 -5.46 5.29 -20.33
CA LEU A 84 -5.40 4.97 -18.90
C LEU A 84 -6.65 5.48 -18.16
N GLN A 85 -7.18 4.65 -17.27
CA GLN A 85 -8.29 5.01 -16.38
C GLN A 85 -7.79 5.25 -14.96
N LEU A 86 -8.49 6.11 -14.21
CA LEU A 86 -8.23 6.26 -12.78
C LEU A 86 -8.65 5.01 -12.03
N LEU A 87 -7.82 4.53 -11.11
CA LEU A 87 -8.12 3.41 -10.23
C LEU A 87 -8.90 3.90 -9.00
N ARG A 88 -9.74 3.04 -8.43
CA ARG A 88 -10.32 3.26 -7.10
C ARG A 88 -9.60 2.33 -6.14
N ASP A 89 -9.35 2.80 -4.94
CA ASP A 89 -8.88 1.95 -3.87
C ASP A 89 -10.03 1.18 -3.22
N VAL A 90 -9.64 0.20 -2.42
CA VAL A 90 -10.43 -0.46 -1.39
C VAL A 90 -9.88 0.08 -0.08
N ASP A 91 -10.74 0.75 0.70
CA ASP A 91 -10.31 1.56 1.85
C ASP A 91 -9.47 0.77 2.87
N THR A 92 -9.68 -0.56 2.96
CA THR A 92 -8.98 -1.45 3.88
C THR A 92 -7.67 -2.02 3.34
N ARG A 93 -7.36 -1.85 2.04
CA ARG A 93 -6.19 -2.48 1.40
C ARG A 93 -5.16 -1.46 0.96
N TRP A 94 -4.01 -1.47 1.65
CA TRP A 94 -2.92 -0.53 1.41
C TRP A 94 -2.31 -0.70 -0.01
N SER A 95 -2.30 -1.92 -0.58
CA SER A 95 -1.91 -2.17 -1.98
C SER A 95 -2.80 -1.44 -2.99
N SER A 96 -4.11 -1.50 -2.78
CA SER A 96 -5.07 -0.82 -3.66
C SER A 96 -4.98 0.70 -3.53
N THR A 97 -4.67 1.19 -2.33
CA THR A 97 -4.40 2.61 -2.06
C THR A 97 -3.13 3.04 -2.80
N HIS A 98 -2.03 2.29 -2.69
CA HIS A 98 -0.79 2.56 -3.42
C HIS A 98 -1.03 2.67 -4.93
N MET A 99 -1.68 1.67 -5.54
CA MET A 99 -2.00 1.68 -6.98
C MET A 99 -2.88 2.87 -7.38
N MET A 100 -3.84 3.26 -6.53
CA MET A 100 -4.66 4.46 -6.76
C MET A 100 -3.81 5.73 -6.76
N LEU A 101 -2.94 5.91 -5.75
CA LEU A 101 -2.10 7.10 -5.62
C LEU A 101 -1.08 7.18 -6.76
N GLU A 102 -0.41 6.07 -7.09
CA GLU A 102 0.53 5.98 -8.21
C GLU A 102 -0.15 6.37 -9.53
N ARG A 103 -1.34 5.83 -9.82
CA ARG A 103 -2.12 6.20 -11.01
C ARG A 103 -2.51 7.68 -10.99
N ALA A 104 -2.90 8.22 -9.84
CA ALA A 104 -3.27 9.62 -9.71
C ALA A 104 -2.06 10.55 -9.93
N LEU A 105 -0.88 10.17 -9.45
CA LEU A 105 0.38 10.89 -9.68
C LEU A 105 0.76 10.88 -11.16
N HIS A 106 0.66 9.71 -11.82
CA HIS A 106 0.94 9.58 -13.25
C HIS A 106 -0.01 10.44 -14.11
N LEU A 107 -1.27 10.58 -13.69
CA LEU A 107 -2.28 11.37 -14.39
C LEU A 107 -2.48 12.77 -13.78
N ARG A 108 -1.54 13.26 -12.96
CA ARG A 108 -1.68 14.50 -12.20
C ARG A 108 -2.09 15.69 -13.07
N GLU A 109 -1.39 15.93 -14.17
CA GLU A 109 -1.67 17.06 -15.07
C GLU A 109 -3.07 16.96 -15.69
N VAL A 110 -3.46 15.74 -16.09
CA VAL A 110 -4.78 15.47 -16.66
C VAL A 110 -5.89 15.68 -15.63
N ILE A 111 -5.69 15.21 -14.39
CA ILE A 111 -6.61 15.43 -13.27
C ILE A 111 -6.77 16.93 -13.02
N GLN A 112 -5.67 17.69 -12.92
CA GLN A 112 -5.74 19.13 -12.69
C GLN A 112 -6.45 19.85 -13.85
N ARG A 113 -6.13 19.53 -15.10
CA ARG A 113 -6.79 20.10 -16.29
C ARG A 113 -8.29 19.80 -16.31
N PHE A 114 -8.69 18.58 -15.94
CA PHE A 114 -10.10 18.20 -15.87
C PHE A 114 -10.85 18.92 -14.76
N LEU A 115 -10.27 19.04 -13.55
CA LEU A 115 -10.90 19.71 -12.42
C LEU A 115 -11.08 21.21 -12.65
N SER A 116 -10.22 21.82 -13.48
CA SER A 116 -10.32 23.21 -13.92
C SER A 116 -11.25 23.44 -15.11
N ASP A 117 -11.89 22.40 -15.65
CA ASP A 117 -12.92 22.56 -16.68
C ASP A 117 -14.20 23.18 -16.05
N VAL A 118 -14.46 24.43 -16.43
CA VAL A 118 -15.60 25.22 -15.92
C VAL A 118 -16.96 24.57 -16.18
N ASN A 119 -17.05 23.69 -17.18
CA ASN A 119 -18.29 22.99 -17.53
C ASN A 119 -18.72 21.99 -16.44
N PHE A 120 -17.77 21.48 -15.64
CA PHE A 120 -18.07 20.50 -14.59
C PHE A 120 -18.11 21.09 -13.18
N GLN A 121 -17.59 22.31 -12.98
CA GLN A 121 -17.58 23.02 -11.69
C GLN A 121 -16.91 22.22 -10.56
N LEU A 122 -15.78 21.56 -10.85
CA LEU A 122 -15.08 20.66 -9.93
C LEU A 122 -13.82 21.26 -9.28
N GLN A 123 -13.61 22.57 -9.42
CA GLN A 123 -12.40 23.25 -8.96
C GLN A 123 -12.18 23.08 -7.44
N GLU A 124 -13.26 22.94 -6.65
CA GLU A 124 -13.21 22.71 -5.20
C GLU A 124 -12.48 21.41 -4.80
N TYR A 125 -12.43 20.42 -5.70
CA TYR A 125 -11.74 19.14 -5.47
C TYR A 125 -10.26 19.17 -5.89
N SER A 126 -9.76 20.33 -6.31
CA SER A 126 -8.36 20.48 -6.73
C SER A 126 -7.40 20.33 -5.55
N LEU A 127 -6.32 19.59 -5.79
CA LEU A 127 -5.24 19.44 -4.84
C LEU A 127 -4.18 20.53 -5.08
N SER A 128 -3.73 21.12 -3.97
CA SER A 128 -2.58 22.04 -3.93
C SER A 128 -1.26 21.30 -4.17
N SER A 129 -0.19 22.05 -4.45
CA SER A 129 1.16 21.48 -4.62
C SER A 129 1.64 20.74 -3.37
N VAL A 130 1.29 21.23 -2.18
CA VAL A 130 1.64 20.61 -0.89
C VAL A 130 0.88 19.28 -0.71
N GLU A 131 -0.39 19.22 -1.08
CA GLU A 131 -1.18 17.99 -1.03
C GLU A 131 -0.69 16.95 -2.04
N TRP A 132 -0.31 17.37 -3.25
CA TRP A 132 0.32 16.47 -4.22
C TRP A 132 1.67 15.92 -3.73
N LYS A 133 2.48 16.75 -3.07
CA LYS A 133 3.72 16.29 -2.44
C LYS A 133 3.43 15.26 -1.33
N ALA A 134 2.40 15.50 -0.52
CA ALA A 134 1.99 14.56 0.52
C ALA A 134 1.53 13.21 -0.06
N VAL A 135 0.77 13.23 -1.17
CA VAL A 135 0.35 12.04 -1.91
C VAL A 135 1.54 11.26 -2.44
N ASP A 136 2.52 11.94 -3.03
CA ASP A 136 3.75 11.33 -3.54
C ASP A 136 4.55 10.64 -2.42
N GLN A 137 4.78 11.34 -1.32
CA GLN A 137 5.52 10.79 -0.18
C GLN A 137 4.80 9.60 0.46
N LEU A 138 3.46 9.63 0.54
CA LEU A 138 2.68 8.50 1.02
C LEU A 138 2.73 7.32 0.04
N SER A 139 2.66 7.59 -1.27
CA SER A 139 2.78 6.55 -2.30
C SER A 139 4.09 5.78 -2.16
N GLN A 140 5.21 6.48 -1.91
CA GLN A 140 6.52 5.87 -1.64
C GLN A 140 6.51 5.00 -0.37
N VAL A 141 5.88 5.47 0.73
CA VAL A 141 5.79 4.68 1.97
C VAL A 141 4.99 3.40 1.76
N LEU A 142 3.90 3.46 1.00
CA LEU A 142 3.04 2.33 0.67
C LEU A 142 3.62 1.38 -0.39
N GLU A 143 4.64 1.82 -1.14
CA GLU A 143 5.36 0.98 -2.11
C GLU A 143 6.08 -0.17 -1.43
N VAL A 144 6.65 0.06 -0.24
CA VAL A 144 7.39 -0.96 0.54
C VAL A 144 6.51 -2.19 0.84
N PRO A 145 5.35 -2.04 1.52
CA PRO A 145 4.47 -3.18 1.70
C PRO A 145 3.97 -3.70 0.35
N HIS A 146 3.82 -2.86 -0.69
CA HIS A 146 3.32 -3.31 -2.01
C HIS A 146 4.23 -4.31 -2.67
N ALA A 147 5.51 -3.95 -2.76
CA ALA A 147 6.56 -4.82 -3.25
C ALA A 147 6.63 -6.11 -2.44
N PHE A 148 6.51 -6.01 -1.12
CA PHE A 148 6.50 -7.16 -0.23
C PHE A 148 5.36 -8.14 -0.52
N GLN A 149 4.12 -7.64 -0.63
CA GLN A 149 2.97 -8.49 -0.97
C GLN A 149 3.16 -9.14 -2.35
N GLN A 150 3.66 -8.39 -3.34
CA GLN A 150 3.93 -8.94 -4.66
C GLN A 150 5.00 -10.04 -4.63
N LEU A 151 6.04 -9.87 -3.80
CA LEU A 151 7.09 -10.87 -3.61
C LEU A 151 6.52 -12.16 -3.02
N LEU A 152 5.78 -12.08 -1.91
CA LEU A 152 5.18 -13.26 -1.27
C LEU A 152 4.13 -13.94 -2.14
N SER A 153 3.34 -13.20 -2.91
CA SER A 153 2.37 -13.78 -3.86
C SER A 153 3.05 -14.45 -5.08
N ALA A 154 4.30 -14.10 -5.40
CA ALA A 154 5.04 -14.68 -6.54
C ALA A 154 5.78 -15.98 -6.20
N GLU A 155 6.07 -16.23 -4.92
CA GLU A 155 6.81 -17.40 -4.48
C GLU A 155 6.01 -18.70 -4.58
N LYS A 156 6.64 -19.74 -5.12
CA LYS A 156 6.04 -21.07 -5.31
C LYS A 156 6.35 -22.04 -4.16
N THR A 157 7.28 -21.66 -3.28
CA THR A 157 7.72 -22.40 -2.09
C THR A 157 6.85 -22.06 -0.87
N PRO A 158 6.91 -22.84 0.23
CA PRO A 158 6.18 -22.50 1.45
C PRO A 158 6.73 -21.20 2.05
N THR A 159 6.07 -20.09 1.73
CA THR A 159 6.35 -18.69 2.13
C THR A 159 6.53 -18.50 3.63
N LEU A 160 6.07 -19.43 4.48
CA LEU A 160 6.21 -19.33 5.93
C LEU A 160 7.65 -19.12 6.41
N CYS A 161 8.66 -19.63 5.69
CA CYS A 161 10.05 -19.40 6.08
C CYS A 161 10.52 -17.97 5.81
N ASP A 162 10.03 -17.33 4.76
CA ASP A 162 10.48 -16.01 4.32
C ASP A 162 9.67 -14.86 4.94
N VAL A 163 8.53 -15.15 5.58
CA VAL A 163 7.69 -14.13 6.23
C VAL A 163 8.45 -13.30 7.25
N ILE A 164 9.17 -13.93 8.19
CA ILE A 164 9.88 -13.20 9.26
C ILE A 164 11.08 -12.39 8.71
N PRO A 165 12.00 -12.97 7.90
CA PRO A 165 13.08 -12.20 7.27
C PRO A 165 12.56 -11.02 6.46
N SER A 166 11.47 -11.23 5.72
CA SER A 166 10.92 -10.18 4.89
C SER A 166 10.34 -9.05 5.76
N PHE A 167 9.69 -9.35 6.90
CA PHE A 167 9.19 -8.31 7.81
C PHE A 167 10.33 -7.46 8.40
N GLU A 168 11.47 -8.08 8.70
CA GLU A 168 12.67 -7.35 9.14
C GLU A 168 13.19 -6.42 8.04
N GLU A 169 13.23 -6.90 6.80
CA GLU A 169 13.61 -6.08 5.63
C GLU A 169 12.68 -4.87 5.47
N MET A 170 11.35 -5.06 5.59
CA MET A 170 10.39 -3.96 5.55
C MET A 170 10.67 -2.93 6.65
N ILE A 171 10.91 -3.37 7.88
CA ILE A 171 11.23 -2.48 9.01
C ILE A 171 12.52 -1.70 8.71
N HIS A 172 13.55 -2.36 8.19
CA HIS A 172 14.80 -1.69 7.80
C HIS A 172 14.59 -0.62 6.72
N LEU A 173 13.87 -0.95 5.64
CA LEU A 173 13.56 -0.01 4.57
C LEU A 173 12.80 1.21 5.11
N TRP A 174 11.82 0.99 5.97
CA TRP A 174 11.07 2.05 6.61
C TRP A 174 11.91 2.89 7.58
N GLN A 175 12.82 2.29 8.36
CA GLN A 175 13.76 3.04 9.20
C GLN A 175 14.64 3.98 8.37
N ASP A 176 15.16 3.50 7.23
CA ASP A 176 15.94 4.32 6.31
C ASP A 176 15.10 5.44 5.69
N MET A 177 13.85 5.16 5.33
CA MET A 177 12.91 6.14 4.79
C MET A 177 12.61 7.30 5.75
N LYS A 178 12.66 7.09 7.07
CA LYS A 178 12.42 8.16 8.05
C LYS A 178 13.41 9.32 7.94
N THR A 179 14.63 9.05 7.47
CA THR A 179 15.64 10.10 7.23
C THR A 179 15.35 10.89 5.96
N ARG A 180 14.85 10.21 4.92
CA ARG A 180 14.52 10.78 3.61
C ARG A 180 13.18 11.52 3.62
N LEU A 181 12.22 11.05 4.40
CA LEU A 181 10.84 11.52 4.49
C LEU A 181 10.49 11.89 5.93
N PRO A 182 11.08 12.97 6.50
CA PRO A 182 10.84 13.37 7.89
C PRO A 182 9.35 13.67 8.15
N ASP A 183 8.65 14.12 7.12
CA ASP A 183 7.21 14.36 7.13
C ASP A 183 6.34 13.11 7.30
N MET A 184 6.86 11.95 6.89
CA MET A 184 6.18 10.66 6.99
C MET A 184 6.58 9.88 8.25
N ARG A 185 7.51 10.41 9.06
CA ARG A 185 8.10 9.71 10.19
C ARG A 185 7.06 9.09 11.11
N THR A 186 6.01 9.85 11.44
CA THR A 186 4.92 9.39 12.31
C THR A 186 4.14 8.21 11.73
N ILE A 187 3.89 8.22 10.41
CA ILE A 187 3.17 7.15 9.71
C ILE A 187 4.05 5.91 9.64
N ILE A 188 5.32 6.11 9.28
CA ILE A 188 6.30 5.04 9.22
C ILE A 188 6.49 4.40 10.61
N ASP A 189 6.62 5.21 11.68
CA ASP A 189 6.74 4.72 13.06
C ASP A 189 5.52 3.92 13.52
N ALA A 190 4.31 4.32 13.10
CA ALA A 190 3.10 3.56 13.36
C ALA A 190 3.10 2.23 12.61
N GLY A 191 3.50 2.22 11.33
CA GLY A 191 3.64 1.02 10.52
C GLY A 191 4.66 0.03 11.10
N ILE A 192 5.86 0.51 11.45
CA ILE A 192 6.92 -0.31 12.06
C ILE A 192 6.43 -0.95 13.35
N ARG A 193 5.87 -0.16 14.28
CA ARG A 193 5.37 -0.68 15.55
C ARG A 193 4.37 -1.81 15.33
N LYS A 194 3.55 -1.69 14.29
CA LYS A 194 2.54 -2.69 14.00
C LYS A 194 3.12 -3.97 13.40
N LEU A 195 4.09 -3.84 12.50
CA LEU A 195 4.84 -4.99 12.00
C LEU A 195 5.57 -5.72 13.14
N GLU A 196 6.15 -4.98 14.09
CA GLU A 196 6.81 -5.57 15.27
C GLU A 196 5.82 -6.35 16.15
N GLU A 197 4.63 -5.80 16.41
CA GLU A 197 3.57 -6.53 17.15
C GLU A 197 3.17 -7.84 16.45
N TYR A 198 3.08 -7.83 15.12
CA TYR A 198 2.72 -9.01 14.35
C TYR A 198 3.86 -10.04 14.32
N ARG A 199 5.09 -9.60 14.07
CA ARG A 199 6.30 -10.42 14.16
C ARG A 199 6.36 -11.14 15.52
N ASN A 200 6.12 -10.42 16.62
CA ASN A 200 6.14 -11.01 17.95
C ASN A 200 5.09 -12.12 18.12
N LYS A 201 3.87 -11.93 17.58
CA LYS A 201 2.84 -12.98 17.59
C LYS A 201 3.20 -14.19 16.73
N MET A 202 3.89 -13.98 15.62
CA MET A 202 4.33 -15.07 14.73
C MET A 202 5.42 -15.94 15.35
N VAL A 203 6.32 -15.34 16.13
CA VAL A 203 7.35 -16.09 16.88
C VAL A 203 6.70 -17.08 17.87
N ASP A 204 5.56 -16.73 18.45
CA ASP A 204 4.80 -17.59 19.37
C ASP A 204 4.05 -18.74 18.68
N VAL A 205 3.90 -18.70 17.35
CA VAL A 205 3.23 -19.74 16.57
C VAL A 205 4.26 -20.73 16.04
N PRO A 206 4.30 -21.99 16.55
CA PRO A 206 5.35 -22.95 16.21
C PRO A 206 5.47 -23.26 14.73
N ALA A 207 4.38 -23.10 13.95
CA ALA A 207 4.37 -23.38 12.51
C ALA A 207 5.38 -22.51 11.73
N TYR A 208 5.54 -21.22 12.06
CA TYR A 208 6.49 -20.32 11.38
C TYR A 208 7.93 -20.68 11.73
N THR A 209 8.21 -20.84 13.02
CA THR A 209 9.52 -21.27 13.52
C THR A 209 9.93 -22.64 12.95
N LEU A 210 9.00 -23.60 12.90
CA LEU A 210 9.25 -24.92 12.33
C LEU A 210 9.47 -24.86 10.82
N ALA A 211 8.72 -24.04 10.08
CA ALA A 211 8.93 -23.86 8.65
C ALA A 211 10.33 -23.29 8.33
N MET A 212 10.78 -22.28 9.09
CA MET A 212 12.14 -21.71 8.97
C MET A 212 13.24 -22.74 9.28
N ILE A 213 13.06 -23.56 10.32
CA ILE A 213 14.02 -24.60 10.72
C ILE A 213 14.10 -25.74 9.69
N ILE A 214 12.95 -26.10 9.09
CA ILE A 214 12.84 -27.18 8.10
C ILE A 214 13.34 -26.70 6.73
N HIS A 215 13.35 -25.39 6.45
CA HIS A 215 13.85 -24.85 5.20
C HIS A 215 15.36 -25.11 5.04
N PRO A 216 15.79 -25.86 4.00
CA PRO A 216 17.16 -26.35 3.89
C PRO A 216 18.23 -25.25 3.74
N GLU A 217 17.84 -24.05 3.28
CA GLU A 217 18.73 -22.90 3.11
C GLU A 217 18.82 -21.98 4.34
N MET A 218 17.78 -21.92 5.19
CA MET A 218 17.75 -21.04 6.38
C MET A 218 18.19 -21.74 7.66
N LYS A 219 17.63 -22.93 7.96
CA LYS A 219 17.90 -23.74 9.16
C LYS A 219 18.07 -22.90 10.44
N LEU A 220 19.01 -23.28 11.31
CA LEU A 220 19.33 -22.57 12.57
C LEU A 220 20.16 -21.30 12.35
N ASN A 221 20.71 -21.07 11.15
CA ASN A 221 21.65 -19.96 10.92
C ASN A 221 21.00 -18.59 11.15
N TRP A 222 19.70 -18.46 10.84
CA TRP A 222 18.95 -17.23 11.10
C TRP A 222 18.88 -16.91 12.60
N PHE A 223 18.57 -17.90 13.46
CA PHE A 223 18.51 -17.75 14.92
C PHE A 223 19.88 -17.57 15.61
N TYR A 224 20.97 -17.84 14.90
CA TYR A 224 22.33 -17.57 15.42
C TYR A 224 22.84 -16.18 15.05
N GLN A 225 22.17 -15.47 14.14
CA GLN A 225 22.57 -14.15 13.65
C GLN A 225 21.68 -13.01 14.14
N HIS A 226 20.49 -13.32 14.67
CA HIS A 226 19.47 -12.38 15.17
C HIS A 226 18.86 -12.89 16.47
#